data_AF-A0A961FP13-F1
#
_entry.id   AF-A0A961FP13-F1
#
_cell.length_a   1.000
_cell.length_b   1.000
_cell.length_c   1.000
_cell.angle_alpha   90.00
_cell.angle_beta   90.00
_cell.angle_gamma   90.00
#
_symmetry.space_group_name_H-M   'P 1'
#
loop_
_entity.id
_entity.type
_entity.pdbx_description
1 polymer ?
#
loop_
_entity_poly.entity_id
_entity_poly.type
_entity_poly.pdbx_seq_one_letter_code
_entity_poly.pdbx_strand_id
1 'polypeptide(L)'
;MSPEFYKIIHVIGILCLFAGIGGFLTYGNQQAPRVKMVAILHGVGLILILISGFGMVAKYGYGFPVWVILKVILWLGLGSLLGLAKSGKISPRNAVIVGLALGFVAAYAGLFGKFGWSIPSYSAPAAETQEG
;
A
#
# COMPACT_ATOMS: atom_id res chain seq x y z
N MET A 1 11.25 -2.18 -17.94
CA MET A 1 10.41 -1.16 -17.29
C MET A 1 11.23 -0.39 -16.27
N SER A 2 11.15 0.94 -16.31
CA SER A 2 11.92 1.82 -15.42
C SER A 2 11.26 1.91 -14.03
N PRO A 3 12.00 2.29 -12.97
CA PRO A 3 11.42 2.52 -11.64
C PRO A 3 10.27 3.54 -11.65
N GLU A 4 10.32 4.53 -12.53
CA GLU A 4 9.32 5.59 -12.70
C GLU A 4 7.98 5.01 -13.17
N PHE A 5 8.02 4.01 -14.07
CA PHE A 5 6.81 3.32 -14.52
C PHE A 5 6.06 2.70 -13.35
N TYR A 6 6.76 1.96 -12.48
CA TYR A 6 6.13 1.38 -11.29
C TYR A 6 5.63 2.47 -10.33
N LYS A 7 6.37 3.57 -10.18
CA LYS A 7 5.94 4.70 -9.35
C LYS A 7 4.61 5.30 -9.81
N ILE A 8 4.41 5.46 -11.12
CA ILE A 8 3.15 5.95 -11.69
C ILE A 8 2.00 5.00 -11.37
N ILE A 9 2.18 3.69 -11.62
CA ILE A 9 1.16 2.68 -11.31
C ILE A 9 0.84 2.64 -9.81
N HIS A 10 1.84 2.84 -8.96
CA HIS A 10 1.64 2.91 -7.51
C HIS A 10 0.76 4.08 -7.10
N VAL A 11 1.02 5.27 -7.65
CA VAL A 11 0.20 6.45 -7.39
C VAL A 11 -1.22 6.27 -7.93
N ILE A 12 -1.40 5.71 -9.13
CA ILE A 12 -2.73 5.38 -9.67
C ILE A 12 -3.46 4.42 -8.72
N GLY A 13 -2.79 3.39 -8.23
CA GLY A 13 -3.34 2.46 -7.26
C GLY A 13 -3.79 3.14 -5.97
N ILE A 14 -2.99 4.07 -5.43
CA ILE A 14 -3.34 4.89 -4.26
C ILE A 14 -4.60 5.70 -4.54
N LEU A 15 -4.67 6.38 -5.68
CA LEU A 15 -5.84 7.18 -6.07
C LEU A 15 -7.11 6.30 -6.14
N CYS A 16 -7.03 5.14 -6.80
CA CYS A 16 -8.14 4.18 -6.87
C CYS A 16 -8.56 3.67 -5.49
N LEU A 17 -7.60 3.33 -4.63
CA LEU A 17 -7.85 2.86 -3.27
C LEU A 17 -8.63 3.90 -2.46
N PHE A 18 -8.15 5.15 -2.43
CA PHE A 18 -8.82 6.23 -1.69
C PHE A 18 -10.15 6.67 -2.32
N ALA A 19 -10.23 6.69 -3.66
CA ALA A 19 -11.49 6.97 -4.35
C ALA A 19 -12.54 5.90 -4.05
N GLY A 20 -12.16 4.62 -3.96
CA GLY A 20 -13.07 3.53 -3.64
C GLY A 20 -13.65 3.62 -2.22
N ILE A 21 -12.83 3.90 -1.21
CA ILE A 21 -13.33 4.05 0.17
C ILE A 21 -14.09 5.37 0.37
N GLY A 22 -13.66 6.45 -0.28
CA GLY A 22 -14.39 7.72 -0.29
C GLY A 22 -15.75 7.61 -1.01
N GLY A 23 -15.80 6.88 -2.12
CA GLY A 23 -17.05 6.56 -2.82
C GLY A 23 -17.98 5.69 -1.97
N PHE A 24 -17.44 4.83 -1.10
CA PHE A 24 -18.29 4.06 -0.19
C PHE A 24 -18.97 4.95 0.87
N LEU A 25 -18.38 6.08 1.26
CA LEU A 25 -19.04 7.04 2.15
C LEU A 25 -20.30 7.64 1.52
N THR A 26 -20.33 7.85 0.20
CA THR A 26 -21.46 8.43 -0.52
C THR A 26 -22.46 7.38 -0.99
N TYR A 27 -21.97 6.23 -1.43
CA TYR A 27 -22.78 5.19 -2.07
C TYR A 27 -23.09 3.99 -1.18
N GLY A 28 -22.53 3.90 0.04
CA GLY A 28 -22.58 2.69 0.87
C GLY A 28 -23.98 2.16 1.19
N ASN A 29 -24.99 3.04 1.16
CA ASN A 29 -26.41 2.72 1.39
C ASN A 29 -27.25 2.76 0.09
N GLN A 30 -26.61 2.95 -1.06
CA GLN A 30 -27.28 3.06 -2.37
C GLN A 30 -27.36 1.71 -3.08
N GLN A 31 -27.85 1.73 -4.32
CA GLN A 31 -28.05 0.55 -5.15
C GLN A 31 -26.77 -0.30 -5.28
N ALA A 32 -26.98 -1.62 -5.29
CA ALA A 32 -25.90 -2.62 -5.37
C ALA A 32 -24.87 -2.37 -6.50
N PRO A 33 -25.23 -1.92 -7.71
CA PRO A 33 -24.23 -1.66 -8.77
C PRO A 33 -23.20 -0.59 -8.39
N ARG A 34 -23.62 0.50 -7.73
CA ARG A 34 -22.72 1.60 -7.32
C ARG A 34 -21.78 1.14 -6.20
N VAL A 35 -22.32 0.41 -5.23
CA VAL A 35 -21.53 -0.18 -4.13
C VAL A 35 -20.51 -1.20 -4.66
N LYS A 36 -20.88 -2.00 -5.66
CA LYS A 36 -19.96 -2.93 -6.32
C LYS A 36 -18.83 -2.20 -7.04
N MET A 37 -19.15 -1.15 -7.80
CA MET A 37 -18.15 -0.37 -8.54
C MET A 37 -17.08 0.23 -7.61
N VAL A 38 -17.49 0.86 -6.50
CA VAL A 38 -16.51 1.44 -5.55
C VAL A 38 -15.68 0.36 -4.84
N ALA A 39 -16.25 -0.83 -4.61
CA ALA A 39 -15.53 -1.96 -4.04
C ALA A 39 -14.50 -2.54 -5.01
N ILE A 40 -14.84 -2.65 -6.29
CA ILE A 40 -13.91 -3.05 -7.34
C ILE A 40 -12.78 -2.02 -7.44
N LEU A 41 -13.11 -0.73 -7.49
CA LEU A 41 -12.10 0.34 -7.58
C LEU A 41 -11.12 0.29 -6.40
N HIS A 42 -11.62 0.08 -5.19
CA HIS A 42 -10.80 -0.08 -3.99
C HIS A 42 -9.88 -1.31 -4.07
N GLY A 43 -10.44 -2.48 -4.39
CA GLY A 43 -9.69 -3.73 -4.49
C GLY A 43 -8.63 -3.71 -5.60
N VAL A 44 -8.97 -3.17 -6.78
CA VAL A 44 -8.02 -2.98 -7.88
C VAL A 44 -6.93 -2.00 -7.49
N GLY A 45 -7.28 -0.90 -6.81
CA GLY A 45 -6.30 0.03 -6.26
C GLY A 45 -5.26 -0.65 -5.37
N LEU A 46 -5.71 -1.51 -4.45
CA LEU A 46 -4.81 -2.29 -3.58
C LEU A 46 -3.86 -3.20 -4.39
N ILE A 47 -4.39 -3.92 -5.38
CA ILE A 47 -3.60 -4.82 -6.23
C ILE A 47 -2.53 -4.01 -6.99
N LEU A 48 -2.90 -2.87 -7.58
CA LEU A 48 -1.97 -2.00 -8.29
C LEU A 48 -0.85 -1.50 -7.37
N ILE A 49 -1.18 -1.08 -6.13
CA ILE A 49 -0.21 -0.66 -5.12
C ILE A 49 0.78 -1.78 -4.81
N LEU A 50 0.30 -3.01 -4.58
CA LEU A 50 1.18 -4.12 -4.20
C LEU A 50 2.10 -4.55 -5.35
N ILE A 51 1.55 -4.75 -6.55
CA ILE A 51 2.33 -5.18 -7.72
C ILE A 51 3.40 -4.13 -8.05
N SER A 52 3.02 -2.86 -8.10
CA SER A 52 3.97 -1.78 -8.38
C SER A 52 4.96 -1.53 -7.25
N GLY A 53 4.53 -1.71 -6.00
CA GLY A 53 5.37 -1.60 -4.81
C GLY A 53 6.50 -2.63 -4.82
N PHE A 54 6.17 -3.90 -5.03
CA PHE A 54 7.17 -4.95 -5.17
C PHE A 54 8.03 -4.77 -6.42
N GLY A 55 7.45 -4.28 -7.52
CA GLY A 55 8.20 -3.89 -8.71
C GLY A 55 9.29 -2.85 -8.41
N MET A 56 8.95 -1.79 -7.66
CA MET A 56 9.93 -0.80 -7.21
C MET A 56 10.98 -1.39 -6.28
N VAL A 57 10.59 -2.21 -5.30
CA VAL A 57 11.53 -2.87 -4.37
C VAL A 57 12.57 -3.71 -5.12
N ALA A 58 12.12 -4.50 -6.10
CA ALA A 58 13.01 -5.30 -6.95
C ALA A 58 13.93 -4.42 -7.81
N LYS A 59 13.40 -3.33 -8.38
CA LYS A 59 14.19 -2.42 -9.24
C LYS A 59 15.24 -1.62 -8.48
N TYR A 60 14.97 -1.28 -7.22
CA TYR A 60 15.93 -0.57 -6.37
C TYR A 60 16.86 -1.51 -5.58
N GLY A 61 16.63 -2.83 -5.61
CA GLY A 61 17.47 -3.80 -4.90
C GLY A 61 17.33 -3.76 -3.38
N TYR A 62 16.20 -3.30 -2.83
CA TYR A 62 16.07 -3.06 -1.38
C TYR A 62 15.88 -4.32 -0.53
N GLY A 63 15.53 -5.48 -1.10
CA GLY A 63 15.12 -6.65 -0.30
C GLY A 63 13.82 -6.38 0.48
N PHE A 64 13.70 -6.89 1.72
CA PHE A 64 12.54 -6.68 2.59
C PHE A 64 12.92 -6.05 3.93
N PRO A 65 13.40 -4.79 3.94
CA PRO A 65 13.67 -4.09 5.18
C PRO A 65 12.35 -3.83 5.93
N VAL A 66 12.46 -3.59 7.24
CA VAL A 66 11.31 -3.40 8.14
C VAL A 66 10.33 -2.36 7.60
N TRP A 67 10.80 -1.24 7.02
CA TRP A 67 9.92 -0.21 6.45
C TRP A 67 9.09 -0.70 5.26
N VAL A 68 9.60 -1.63 4.43
CA VAL A 68 8.84 -2.24 3.32
C VAL A 68 7.74 -3.12 3.90
N ILE A 69 8.07 -3.95 4.89
CA ILE A 69 7.12 -4.85 5.55
C ILE A 69 6.00 -4.03 6.21
N LEU A 70 6.35 -2.99 6.97
CA LEU A 70 5.39 -2.09 7.61
C LEU A 70 4.44 -1.47 6.58
N LYS A 71 4.95 -1.01 5.43
CA LYS A 71 4.09 -0.49 4.36
C LYS A 71 3.13 -1.53 3.81
N VAL A 72 3.59 -2.76 3.57
CA VAL A 72 2.72 -3.83 3.08
C VAL A 72 1.59 -4.08 4.08
N ILE A 73 1.90 -4.15 5.37
CA ILE A 73 0.89 -4.32 6.43
C ILE A 73 -0.11 -3.15 6.42
N LEU A 74 0.38 -1.91 6.31
CA LEU A 74 -0.49 -0.72 6.25
C LEU A 74 -1.41 -0.74 5.03
N TRP A 75 -0.91 -1.12 3.86
CA TRP A 75 -1.72 -1.23 2.65
C TRP A 75 -2.77 -2.34 2.76
N LEU A 76 -2.42 -3.49 3.32
CA LEU A 76 -3.37 -4.58 3.56
C LEU A 76 -4.46 -4.18 4.58
N GLY A 77 -4.07 -3.49 5.66
CA GLY A 77 -5.00 -2.91 6.62
C GLY A 77 -5.99 -1.95 5.95
N LEU A 78 -5.47 -1.03 5.13
CA LEU A 78 -6.27 -0.12 4.31
C LEU A 78 -7.23 -0.85 3.36
N GLY A 79 -6.75 -1.88 2.66
CA GLY A 79 -7.56 -2.68 1.75
C GLY A 79 -8.69 -3.46 2.45
N SER A 80 -8.43 -3.91 3.67
CA SER A 80 -9.44 -4.61 4.49
C SER A 80 -10.53 -3.68 5.02
N LEU A 81 -10.25 -2.37 5.08
CA LEU A 81 -11.10 -1.38 5.72
C LEU A 81 -12.47 -1.26 5.04
N LEU A 82 -12.51 -1.37 3.71
CA LEU A 82 -13.78 -1.39 2.98
C LEU A 82 -14.61 -2.64 3.29
N GLY A 83 -13.98 -3.79 3.50
CA GLY A 83 -14.66 -5.02 3.93
C GLY A 83 -15.28 -4.86 5.33
N LEU A 84 -14.54 -4.24 6.25
CA LEU A 84 -15.05 -3.91 7.58
C LEU A 84 -16.22 -2.92 7.51
N ALA A 85 -16.14 -1.91 6.66
CA ALA A 85 -17.22 -0.94 6.48
C ALA A 85 -18.48 -1.60 5.87
N LYS A 86 -18.32 -2.48 4.88
CA LYS A 86 -19.42 -3.24 4.28
C LYS A 86 -20.08 -4.23 5.23
N SER A 87 -19.32 -4.79 6.17
CA SER A 87 -19.86 -5.69 7.19
C SER A 87 -20.52 -4.96 8.38
N GLY A 88 -20.57 -3.62 8.36
CA GLY A 88 -21.16 -2.82 9.42
C GLY A 88 -20.33 -2.72 10.70
N LYS A 89 -19.13 -3.33 10.73
CA LYS A 89 -18.23 -3.31 11.90
C LYS A 89 -17.65 -1.93 12.19
N ILE A 90 -17.55 -1.09 11.15
CA ILE A 90 -17.13 0.30 11.25
C ILE A 90 -18.07 1.16 10.41
N SER A 91 -18.35 2.39 10.87
CA SER A 91 -19.12 3.32 10.06
C SER A 91 -18.31 3.78 8.83
N PRO A 92 -18.95 4.06 7.68
CA PRO A 92 -18.24 4.54 6.48
C PRO A 92 -17.40 5.80 6.74
N ARG A 93 -17.89 6.71 7.60
CA ARG A 93 -17.14 7.90 8.02
C ARG A 93 -15.84 7.54 8.73
N ASN A 94 -15.93 6.64 9.71
CA ASN A 94 -14.76 6.21 10.47
C ASN A 94 -13.80 5.41 9.57
N ALA A 95 -14.31 4.64 8.62
CA ALA A 95 -13.50 3.96 7.61
C ALA A 95 -12.68 4.95 6.78
N VAL A 96 -13.26 6.06 6.33
CA VAL A 96 -12.51 7.10 5.61
C VAL A 96 -11.46 7.76 6.50
N ILE A 97 -11.81 8.14 7.73
CA ILE A 97 -10.86 8.80 8.67
C ILE A 97 -9.69 7.88 8.99
N VAL A 98 -9.95 6.62 9.36
CA VAL A 98 -8.92 5.61 9.62
C VAL A 98 -8.10 5.36 8.36
N GLY A 99 -8.74 5.28 7.19
CA GLY A 99 -8.05 5.11 5.92
C GLY A 99 -7.07 6.26 5.65
N LEU A 100 -7.48 7.51 5.82
CA LEU A 100 -6.61 8.67 5.66
C LEU A 100 -5.45 8.66 6.66
N ALA A 101 -5.70 8.31 7.92
CA ALA A 101 -4.65 8.18 8.93
C ALA A 101 -3.63 7.09 8.57
N LEU A 102 -4.09 5.90 8.17
CA LEU A 102 -3.22 4.81 7.71
C LEU A 102 -2.43 5.20 6.45
N GLY A 103 -3.06 5.91 5.52
CA GLY A 103 -2.43 6.43 4.31
C GLY A 103 -1.31 7.41 4.62
N PHE A 104 -1.57 8.34 5.55
CA PHE A 104 -0.57 9.27 6.04
C PHE A 104 0.61 8.55 6.69
N VAL A 105 0.36 7.57 7.57
CA VAL A 105 1.41 6.76 8.20
C VAL A 105 2.22 5.99 7.14
N ALA A 106 1.57 5.42 6.13
CA ALA A 106 2.26 4.71 5.05
C ALA A 106 3.13 5.65 4.19
N ALA A 107 2.65 6.86 3.92
CA ALA A 107 3.41 7.90 3.22
C ALA A 107 4.61 8.36 4.06
N TYR A 108 4.41 8.65 5.34
CA TYR A 108 5.46 9.01 6.29
C TYR A 108 6.52 7.92 6.40
N ALA A 109 6.13 6.66 6.59
CA ALA A 109 7.04 5.51 6.61
C ALA A 109 7.84 5.39 5.30
N GLY A 110 7.30 5.86 4.18
CA GLY A 110 7.99 5.88 2.90
C GLY A 110 9.01 6.97 2.69
N LEU A 111 8.81 8.12 3.32
CA LEU A 111 9.73 9.24 3.26
C LEU A 111 10.85 9.05 4.28
N PHE A 112 10.49 8.73 5.53
CA PHE A 112 11.43 8.70 6.65
C PHE A 112 11.99 7.30 6.94
N GLY A 113 11.28 6.23 6.59
CA GLY A 113 11.81 4.86 6.70
C GLY A 113 12.99 4.59 5.77
N LYS A 114 13.13 5.38 4.70
CA LYS A 114 14.32 5.38 3.84
C LYS A 114 15.55 6.02 4.48
N PHE A 115 15.35 6.91 5.47
CA PHE A 115 16.38 7.83 5.95
C PHE A 115 16.79 7.56 7.42
N GLY A 116 15.90 7.01 8.24
CA GLY A 116 16.13 6.82 9.68
C GLY A 116 16.27 5.37 10.16
N TRP A 117 16.07 4.36 9.31
CA TRP A 117 16.06 2.95 9.72
C TRP A 117 16.98 2.07 8.86
N SER A 118 18.13 2.60 8.44
CA SER A 118 19.24 1.81 7.91
C SER A 118 19.83 0.94 9.03
N ILE A 119 19.07 -0.05 9.51
CA ILE A 119 19.67 -1.21 10.18
C ILE A 119 20.68 -1.77 9.19
N PRO A 120 21.92 -2.09 9.61
CA PRO A 120 22.96 -2.55 8.71
C PRO A 120 22.37 -3.59 7.77
N SER A 121 22.34 -3.27 6.47
CA SER A 121 22.07 -4.27 5.45
C SER A 121 23.01 -5.41 5.75
N TYR A 122 22.49 -6.64 5.91
CA TYR A 122 23.33 -7.83 6.04
C TYR A 122 24.43 -7.73 4.97
N SER A 123 25.63 -7.39 5.41
CA SER A 123 26.83 -7.44 4.58
C SER A 123 27.02 -8.92 4.36
N ALA A 124 26.78 -9.37 3.12
CA ALA A 124 27.20 -10.70 2.71
C ALA A 124 28.65 -10.88 3.19
N PRO A 125 29.00 -11.99 3.86
CA PRO A 125 30.38 -12.24 4.20
C PRO A 125 31.19 -12.08 2.93
N ALA A 126 32.26 -11.26 3.00
CA ALA A 126 33.16 -11.07 1.88
C ALA A 126 33.50 -12.46 1.35
N ALA A 127 33.24 -12.71 0.07
CA ALA A 127 33.65 -13.96 -0.55
C ALA A 127 35.13 -14.11 -0.25
N GLU A 128 35.47 -15.11 0.57
CA GLU A 128 36.85 -15.51 0.79
C GLU A 128 37.45 -15.65 -0.60
N THR A 129 38.39 -14.77 -0.91
CA THR A 129 39.34 -14.99 -1.99
C THR A 129 39.98 -16.33 -1.69
N GLN A 130 39.51 -17.36 -2.38
CA GLN A 130 40.22 -18.63 -2.47
C GLN A 130 41.50 -18.33 -3.26
N GLU A 131 42.52 -17.89 -2.53
CA GLU A 131 43.90 -17.99 -2.97
C GLU A 131 44.29 -19.47 -2.85
N GLY A 132 44.43 -20.12 -4.00
CA GLY A 132 44.99 -21.45 -4.18
C GLY A 132 45.72 -21.48 -5.52
#